data_AF-A0A241V5Q7-F1
#
_entry.id   AF-A0A241V5Q7-F1
#
_cell.length_a   1.000
_cell.length_b   1.000
_cell.length_c   1.000
_cell.angle_alpha   90.00
_cell.angle_beta   90.00
_cell.angle_gamma   90.00
#
_symmetry.space_group_name_H-M   'P 1'
#
loop_
_entity.id
_entity.type
_entity.pdbx_description
1 polymer ?
#
loop_
_entity_poly.entity_id
_entity_poly.type
_entity_poly.pdbx_seq_one_letter_code
_entity_poly.pdbx_strand_id
1 'polypeptide(L)' 'MKFLLILILGFTSIQVYAKKCADFSTQKQAQAWYEQRKSSGQSGWKSLDRDKDGSACDCLPGGNGKKCPKKK' A
#
# COMPACT_ATOMS: atom_id res chain seq x y z
N MET A 1 -20.36 8.72 -45.32
CA MET A 1 -18.98 8.59 -44.84
C MET A 1 -19.03 8.45 -43.32
N LYS A 2 -18.84 7.21 -42.87
CA LYS A 2 -19.06 6.72 -41.51
C LYS A 2 -17.68 6.49 -40.90
N PHE A 3 -17.22 7.40 -40.05
CA PHE A 3 -16.11 7.11 -39.17
C PHE A 3 -16.52 7.49 -37.75
N LEU A 4 -17.10 6.49 -37.08
CA LEU A 4 -17.11 6.38 -35.63
C LEU A 4 -15.66 6.46 -35.14
N LEU A 5 -15.33 7.43 -34.30
CA LEU A 5 -14.23 7.30 -33.35
C LEU A 5 -14.78 7.66 -31.97
N ILE A 6 -15.36 6.65 -31.34
CA ILE A 6 -15.80 6.71 -29.95
C ILE A 6 -14.54 6.78 -29.09
N LEU A 7 -14.25 7.95 -28.52
CA LEU A 7 -13.18 8.15 -27.54
C LEU A 7 -13.64 7.58 -26.19
N ILE A 8 -13.68 6.25 -26.06
CA ILE A 8 -13.92 5.60 -24.77
C ILE A 8 -12.63 5.73 -23.96
N LEU A 9 -12.48 6.83 -23.24
CA LEU A 9 -11.55 6.92 -22.11
C LEU A 9 -12.08 5.98 -21.03
N GLY A 10 -11.72 4.71 -21.16
CA GLY A 10 -11.97 3.69 -20.16
C GLY A 10 -11.28 4.11 -18.87
N PHE A 11 -12.07 4.64 -17.93
CA PHE A 11 -11.71 4.74 -16.53
C PHE A 11 -11.52 3.30 -16.02
N THR A 12 -10.33 2.74 -16.25
CA THR A 12 -9.91 1.53 -15.56
C THR A 12 -9.76 1.95 -14.11
N SER A 13 -10.76 1.63 -13.31
CA SER A 13 -10.69 1.81 -11.87
C SER A 13 -9.55 0.93 -11.38
N ILE A 14 -8.36 1.52 -11.18
CA ILE A 14 -7.26 0.84 -10.51
C ILE A 14 -7.77 0.57 -9.11
N GLN A 15 -8.27 -0.65 -8.88
CA GLN A 15 -8.71 -1.13 -7.58
C GLN A 15 -7.47 -1.20 -6.69
N VAL A 16 -7.14 -0.08 -6.06
CA VAL A 16 -6.06 0.02 -5.08
C VAL A 16 -6.55 -0.66 -3.81
N TYR A 17 -6.42 -1.99 -3.76
CA TYR A 17 -6.61 -2.70 -2.51
C TYR A 17 -5.46 -2.30 -1.57
N ALA A 18 -5.80 -1.63 -0.46
CA ALA A 18 -4.83 -1.28 0.56
C ALA A 18 -4.36 -2.56 1.25
N LYS A 19 -3.08 -2.90 1.08
CA LYS A 19 -2.44 -3.99 1.82
C LYS A 19 -2.46 -3.69 3.32
N LYS A 20 -2.52 -4.74 4.12
CA LYS A 20 -2.42 -4.72 5.59
C LYS A 20 -1.12 -5.39 6.02
N CYS A 21 -0.66 -5.12 7.23
CA CYS A 21 0.52 -5.79 7.78
C CYS A 21 0.39 -7.32 7.83
N ALA A 22 -0.83 -7.85 7.94
CA ALA A 22 -1.10 -9.29 7.88
C ALA A 22 -0.82 -9.92 6.49
N ASP A 23 -0.68 -9.11 5.44
CA ASP A 23 -0.38 -9.57 4.09
C ASP A 23 1.12 -9.79 3.85
N PHE A 24 1.98 -9.49 4.83
CA PHE A 24 3.43 -9.57 4.72
C PHE A 24 4.01 -10.50 5.78
N SER A 25 5.06 -11.26 5.41
CA SER A 25 5.71 -12.17 6.34
C SER A 25 6.78 -11.49 7.20
N THR A 26 7.38 -10.40 6.71
CA THR A 26 8.46 -9.68 7.38
C THR A 26 8.31 -8.17 7.24
N GLN A 27 8.91 -7.41 8.17
CA GLN A 27 8.91 -5.95 8.12
C GLN A 27 9.59 -5.45 6.84
N LYS A 28 10.69 -6.07 6.42
CA LYS A 28 11.42 -5.70 5.20
C LYS A 28 10.55 -5.75 3.94
N GLN A 29 9.71 -6.77 3.81
CA GLN A 29 8.77 -6.87 2.68
C GLN A 29 7.70 -5.78 2.72
N ALA A 30 7.15 -5.51 3.90
CA ALA A 30 6.17 -4.44 4.09
C ALA A 30 6.79 -3.06 3.78
N GLN A 31 8.03 -2.83 4.22
CA GLN A 31 8.76 -1.58 3.99
C GLN A 31 9.04 -1.34 2.51
N ALA A 32 9.52 -2.37 1.78
CA ALA A 32 9.76 -2.24 0.34
C ALA A 32 8.48 -1.89 -0.43
N TRP A 33 7.35 -2.49 -0.05
CA TRP A 33 6.05 -2.18 -0.66
C TRP A 33 5.57 -0.76 -0.30
N TYR A 34 5.73 -0.35 0.97
CA TYR A 34 5.43 1.00 1.44
C TYR A 34 6.19 2.05 0.62
N GLU A 35 7.50 1.88 0.46
CA GLU A 35 8.37 2.80 -0.27
C GLU A 35 8.00 2.88 -1.75
N GLN A 36 7.82 1.72 -2.41
CA GLN A 36 7.41 1.65 -3.81
C GLN A 36 6.07 2.36 -4.06
N ARG A 37 5.08 2.13 -3.20
CA ARG A 37 3.77 2.79 -3.31
C ARG A 37 3.85 4.29 -3.05
N LYS A 38 4.60 4.69 -2.03
CA LYS A 38 4.81 6.09 -1.66
C LYS A 38 5.51 6.86 -2.78
N SER A 39 6.56 6.30 -3.38
CA SER A 39 7.28 6.91 -4.50
C SER A 39 6.43 6.98 -5.78
N SER A 40 5.53 6.01 -5.97
CA SER A 40 4.61 5.98 -7.13
C SER A 40 3.43 6.95 -6.99
N GLY A 41 3.31 7.68 -5.86
CA GLY A 41 2.17 8.57 -5.60
C GLY A 41 0.84 7.83 -5.39
N GLN A 42 0.86 6.51 -5.26
CA GLN A 42 -0.33 5.70 -5.07
C GLN A 42 -0.85 5.81 -3.63
N SER A 43 -2.14 5.59 -3.43
CA SER A 43 -2.73 5.48 -2.09
C SER A 43 -2.51 4.08 -1.48
N GLY A 44 -2.88 3.91 -0.21
CA GLY A 44 -2.88 2.61 0.47
C GLY A 44 -1.59 2.25 1.24
N TRP A 45 -0.54 3.06 1.17
CA TRP A 45 0.69 2.84 1.97
C TRP A 45 0.59 3.35 3.40
N LYS A 46 -0.17 4.43 3.64
CA LYS A 46 -0.33 5.07 4.96
C LYS A 46 -0.92 4.15 6.02
N SER A 47 -1.66 3.11 5.64
CA SER A 47 -2.25 2.14 6.58
C SER A 47 -1.21 1.18 7.17
N LEU A 48 -0.04 1.04 6.54
CA LEU A 48 1.05 0.18 7.02
C LEU A 48 1.93 0.88 8.09
N ASP A 49 2.00 2.20 8.04
CA ASP A 49 2.76 3.08 8.94
C ASP A 49 1.77 3.97 9.70
N ARG A 50 1.18 3.40 10.76
CA ARG A 50 0.04 4.01 11.46
C ARG A 50 0.44 5.24 12.27
N ASP A 51 1.68 5.27 12.72
CA ASP A 51 2.25 6.31 13.56
C ASP A 51 3.08 7.33 12.79
N LYS A 52 3.25 7.11 11.48
CA LYS A 52 3.80 8.07 10.51
C LYS A 52 5.27 8.37 10.76
N ASP A 53 6.02 7.40 11.28
CA ASP A 53 7.46 7.54 11.50
C ASP A 53 8.30 7.14 10.27
N GLY A 54 7.65 6.63 9.23
CA GLY A 54 8.29 6.17 8.01
C GLY A 54 8.59 4.67 7.98
N SER A 55 8.33 3.96 9.07
CA SER A 55 8.51 2.51 9.17
C SER A 55 7.16 1.78 9.07
N ALA A 56 7.05 0.89 8.09
CA ALA A 56 5.85 0.12 7.85
C ALA A 56 5.86 -1.19 8.64
N CYS A 57 4.75 -1.50 9.32
CA CYS A 57 4.51 -2.81 9.94
C CYS A 57 5.62 -3.29 10.89
N ASP A 58 6.05 -2.39 11.78
CA ASP A 58 7.11 -2.60 12.77
C ASP A 58 7.01 -3.85 13.65
N CYS A 59 5.84 -4.47 13.71
CA CYS A 59 5.56 -5.62 14.55
C CYS A 59 5.70 -6.95 13.82
N LEU A 60 6.03 -6.91 12.54
CA LEU A 60 6.46 -8.08 11.80
C LEU A 60 7.91 -8.45 12.17
N PRO A 61 8.31 -9.71 11.96
CA PRO A 61 9.70 -10.13 12.12
C PRO A 61 10.67 -9.18 11.40
N GLY A 62 11.70 -8.74 12.12
CA GLY A 62 12.72 -7.80 11.63
C GLY A 62 12.39 -6.31 11.83
N GLY A 63 11.20 -5.98 12.36
CA GLY A 63 10.83 -4.61 12.72
C GLY A 63 11.23 -4.20 14.14
N ASN A 64 10.93 -2.95 14.50
CA ASN A 64 11.32 -2.38 15.79
C ASN A 64 10.37 -2.76 16.96
N GLY A 65 9.25 -3.44 16.69
CA GLY A 65 8.27 -3.89 17.67
C GLY A 65 7.42 -2.80 18.33
N LYS A 66 7.48 -1.55 17.85
CA LYS A 66 6.77 -0.42 18.43
C LYS A 66 5.36 -0.28 17.84
N LYS A 67 4.45 0.28 18.65
CA LYS A 67 3.09 0.69 18.26
C LYS A 67 2.28 -0.38 17.52
N CYS A 68 2.44 -1.62 17.94
CA CYS A 68 1.71 -2.75 17.39
C CYS A 68 0.20 -2.61 17.61
N PRO A 69 -0.63 -2.93 16.60
CA PRO A 69 -2.04 -3.17 16.85
C PRO A 69 -2.14 -4.26 17.92
N LYS A 70 -2.76 -3.93 19.06
CA LYS A 70 -3.14 -4.95 20.04
C LYS A 70 -4.02 -5.96 19.31
N LYS A 71 -3.65 -7.24 19.34
CA LYS A 71 -4.58 -8.30 18.92
C LYS A 71 -5.82 -8.14 19.79
N LYS A 72 -6.98 -7.96 19.15
CA LYS A 72 -8.28 -8.06 19.83
C LYS A 72 -8.54 -9.52 20.17
#